data_AF-A0A959A260-F1
#
_entry.id   AF-A0A959A260-F1
#
_cell.length_a   1.000
_cell.length_b   1.000
_cell.length_c   1.000
_cell.angle_alpha   90.00
_cell.angle_beta   90.00
_cell.angle_gamma   90.00
#
_symmetry.space_group_name_H-M   'P 1'
#
loop_
_entity.id
_entity.type
_entity.pdbx_description
1 polymer ?
#
loop_
_entity_poly.entity_id
_entity_poly.type
_entity_poly.pdbx_seq_one_letter_code
_entity_poly.pdbx_strand_id
1 'polypeptide(L)'
;MNTIVSQIENPFPGLRPFKIEESHLFFGREGQTDEVLMKLSQHRFVGIIGPSGSGKSSFVYCGALPILYGGFLTETGPNWEVIVTRPGNNPVENLGEAILEH
;
A
#
# COMPACT_ATOMS: atom_id res chain seq x y z
N MET A 1 35.97 14.24 19.68
CA MET A 1 35.26 14.16 18.39
C MET A 1 34.64 12.77 18.32
N ASN A 2 33.34 12.63 18.58
CA ASN A 2 32.65 11.34 18.42
C ASN A 2 32.17 11.23 16.99
N THR A 3 32.80 10.33 16.23
CA THR A 3 32.35 9.92 14.90
C THR A 3 31.05 9.13 15.06
N ILE A 4 29.92 9.71 14.67
CA ILE A 4 28.66 8.98 14.52
C ILE A 4 28.85 8.08 13.29
N VAL A 5 29.07 6.79 13.52
CA VAL A 5 28.96 5.78 12.45
C VAL A 5 27.46 5.60 12.22
N SER A 6 26.92 6.13 11.12
CA SER A 6 25.58 5.76 10.69
C SER A 6 25.58 4.26 10.42
N GLN A 7 24.80 3.50 11.19
CA GLN A 7 24.55 2.10 10.88
C GLN A 7 23.93 2.03 9.48
N ILE A 8 24.62 1.39 8.54
CA ILE A 8 24.06 1.07 7.23
C ILE A 8 23.03 -0.03 7.46
N GLU A 9 21.77 0.36 7.65
CA GLU A 9 20.66 -0.58 7.71
C GLU A 9 20.39 -1.13 6.30
N ASN A 10 20.13 -2.43 6.20
CA ASN A 10 19.78 -3.05 4.93
C ASN A 10 18.46 -2.43 4.42
N PRO A 11 18.46 -1.77 3.24
CA PRO A 11 17.26 -1.11 2.73
C PRO A 11 16.16 -2.11 2.35
N PHE A 12 16.52 -3.39 2.14
CA PHE A 12 15.56 -4.41 1.71
C PHE A 12 14.95 -5.15 2.91
N PRO A 13 13.61 -5.13 3.02
CA PRO A 13 12.92 -5.57 4.23
C PRO A 13 12.77 -7.09 4.37
N GLY A 14 13.22 -7.86 3.38
CA GLY A 14 13.01 -9.31 3.34
C GLY A 14 11.57 -9.67 3.01
N LEU A 15 10.93 -10.52 3.84
CA LEU A 15 9.59 -11.05 3.58
C LEU A 15 8.44 -10.13 3.99
N ARG A 16 8.70 -9.12 4.84
CA ARG A 16 7.68 -8.13 5.17
C ARG A 16 7.42 -7.24 3.94
N PRO A 17 6.19 -6.74 3.75
CA PRO A 17 5.97 -5.74 2.72
C PRO A 17 6.77 -4.47 3.02
N PHE A 18 7.07 -3.73 1.94
CA PHE A 18 7.51 -2.35 2.06
C PHE A 18 6.38 -1.49 2.63
N LYS A 19 6.76 -0.49 3.41
CA LYS A 19 5.86 0.52 3.98
C LYS A 19 5.79 1.74 3.07
N ILE A 20 4.81 2.60 3.32
CA ILE A 20 4.59 3.84 2.57
C ILE A 20 5.84 4.73 2.59
N GLU A 21 6.54 4.80 3.72
CA GLU A 21 7.76 5.63 3.88
C GLU A 21 8.94 5.09 3.06
N GLU A 22 8.89 3.81 2.70
CA GLU A 22 9.90 3.10 1.92
C GLU A 22 9.58 3.12 0.41
N SER A 23 8.59 3.92 -0.03
CA SER A 23 8.18 3.99 -1.44
C SER A 23 9.31 4.33 -2.39
N HIS A 24 10.30 5.11 -1.94
CA HIS A 24 11.50 5.47 -2.68
C HIS A 24 12.43 4.27 -3.01
N LEU A 25 12.16 3.08 -2.45
CA LEU A 25 12.88 1.83 -2.71
C LEU A 25 12.08 0.87 -3.61
N PHE A 26 10.86 1.23 -4.01
CA PHE A 26 9.95 0.40 -4.79
C PHE A 26 9.86 0.92 -6.23
N PHE A 27 10.26 0.09 -7.21
CA PHE A 27 10.41 0.52 -8.61
C PHE A 27 9.84 -0.49 -9.61
N GLY A 28 9.58 -0.04 -10.82
CA GLY A 28 9.28 -0.86 -12.00
C GLY A 28 7.84 -1.36 -12.09
N ARG A 29 6.95 -0.82 -11.25
CA ARG A 29 5.51 -1.15 -11.20
C ARG A 29 4.61 0.07 -11.44
N GLU A 30 5.17 1.18 -11.91
CA GLU A 30 4.49 2.47 -12.09
C GLU A 30 3.27 2.31 -12.99
N GLY A 31 3.42 1.68 -14.17
CA GLY A 31 2.30 1.46 -15.09
C GLY A 31 1.19 0.54 -14.54
N GLN A 32 1.53 -0.40 -13.65
CA GLN A 32 0.52 -1.23 -12.97
C GLN A 32 -0.23 -0.45 -11.89
N THR A 33 0.47 0.46 -11.22
CA THR A 33 -0.14 1.39 -10.25
C THR A 33 -1.18 2.25 -10.96
N ASP A 34 -0.82 2.85 -12.10
CA ASP A 34 -1.73 3.67 -12.90
C ASP A 34 -2.97 2.88 -13.34
N GLU A 35 -2.78 1.63 -13.77
CA GLU A 35 -3.88 0.74 -14.17
C GLU A 35 -4.86 0.47 -13.01
N VAL A 36 -4.34 0.19 -11.81
CA VAL A 36 -5.16 -0.06 -10.63
C VAL A 36 -5.92 1.19 -10.20
N LEU A 37 -5.28 2.36 -10.21
CA LEU A 37 -5.92 3.61 -9.83
C LEU A 37 -7.00 4.03 -10.84
N MET A 38 -6.77 3.82 -12.13
CA MET A 38 -7.76 4.07 -13.16
C MET A 38 -8.95 3.12 -13.06
N LYS A 39 -8.72 1.84 -12.74
CA LYS A 39 -9.80 0.90 -12.46
C LYS A 39 -10.58 1.28 -11.20
N LEU A 40 -9.90 1.77 -10.17
CA LEU A 40 -10.53 2.21 -8.92
C LEU A 40 -11.30 3.53 -9.10
N SER A 41 -10.91 4.40 -10.03
CA SER A 41 -11.68 5.60 -10.35
C SER A 41 -12.99 5.26 -11.07
N GLN A 42 -12.96 4.23 -11.93
CA GLN A 42 -14.13 3.76 -12.68
C GLN A 42 -15.01 2.80 -11.88
N HIS A 43 -14.46 2.14 -10.86
CA HIS A 43 -15.12 1.10 -10.09
C HIS A 43 -14.81 1.21 -8.59
N ARG A 44 -15.79 0.92 -7.74
CA ARG A 44 -15.61 0.97 -6.27
C ARG A 44 -14.77 -0.18 -5.69
N PHE A 45 -14.20 -1.05 -6.53
CA PHE A 45 -13.45 -2.23 -6.11
C PHE A 45 -12.46 -2.68 -7.19
N VAL A 46 -11.24 -3.03 -6.77
CA VAL A 46 -10.20 -3.62 -7.62
C VAL A 46 -9.51 -4.75 -6.87
N GLY A 47 -9.41 -5.92 -7.51
CA GLY A 47 -8.66 -7.06 -6.98
C GLY A 47 -7.23 -7.10 -7.51
N ILE A 48 -6.25 -7.28 -6.63
CA ILE A 48 -4.83 -7.47 -6.98
C ILE A 48 -4.47 -8.94 -6.72
N ILE A 49 -4.23 -9.70 -7.79
CA ILE A 49 -4.02 -11.15 -7.74
C ILE A 49 -2.62 -11.50 -8.27
N GLY A 50 -1.98 -12.47 -7.64
CA GLY A 50 -0.66 -12.95 -8.06
C GLY A 50 -0.03 -13.89 -7.05
N PRO A 51 1.09 -14.55 -7.39
CA PRO A 51 1.78 -15.51 -6.53
C PRO A 51 2.10 -14.94 -5.14
N SER A 52 2.20 -15.82 -4.14
CA SER A 52 2.69 -15.42 -2.83
C SER A 52 4.11 -14.86 -2.95
N GLY A 53 4.44 -13.82 -2.18
CA GLY A 53 5.74 -13.16 -2.24
C GLY A 53 5.98 -12.28 -3.48
N SER A 54 5.03 -12.14 -4.41
CA SER A 54 5.20 -11.28 -5.60
C SER A 54 5.17 -9.76 -5.32
N GLY A 55 5.12 -9.36 -4.04
CA GLY A 55 5.12 -7.95 -3.64
C GLY A 55 3.75 -7.23 -3.69
N LYS A 56 2.62 -7.95 -3.72
CA LYS A 56 1.27 -7.33 -3.81
C LYS A 56 0.98 -6.30 -2.71
N SER A 57 1.30 -6.65 -1.45
CA SER A 57 1.10 -5.73 -0.33
C SER A 57 2.03 -4.52 -0.44
N SER A 58 3.31 -4.72 -0.81
CA SER A 58 4.23 -3.61 -1.09
C SER A 58 3.74 -2.73 -2.23
N PHE A 59 3.15 -3.31 -3.27
CA PHE A 59 2.57 -2.58 -4.40
C PHE A 59 1.40 -1.68 -3.96
N VAL A 60 0.55 -2.16 -3.05
CA VAL A 60 -0.51 -1.31 -2.47
C VAL A 60 0.09 -0.16 -1.65
N TYR A 61 1.01 -0.46 -0.72
CA TYR A 61 1.57 0.55 0.19
C TYR A 61 2.49 1.56 -0.50
N CYS A 62 3.27 1.15 -1.49
CA CYS A 62 4.30 2.00 -2.10
C CYS A 62 3.91 2.52 -3.48
N GLY A 63 2.98 1.84 -4.18
CA GLY A 63 2.48 2.27 -5.47
C GLY A 63 1.16 3.02 -5.31
N ALA A 64 0.11 2.32 -4.89
CA ALA A 64 -1.24 2.86 -4.95
C ALA A 64 -1.53 3.94 -3.90
N LEU A 65 -1.26 3.67 -2.62
CA LEU A 65 -1.62 4.59 -1.53
C LEU A 65 -0.93 5.97 -1.63
N PRO A 66 0.38 6.08 -1.92
CA PRO A 66 1.03 7.39 -2.02
C PRO A 66 0.38 8.30 -3.06
N ILE A 67 -0.07 7.72 -4.18
CA ILE A 67 -0.72 8.46 -5.27
C ILE A 67 -2.16 8.84 -4.90
N LEU A 68 -2.89 7.98 -4.18
CA LEU A 68 -4.21 8.30 -3.64
C LEU A 68 -4.15 9.49 -2.66
N TYR A 69 -3.21 9.46 -1.72
CA TYR A 69 -2.97 10.58 -0.80
C TYR A 69 -2.49 11.85 -1.52
N GLY A 70 -1.80 11.70 -2.66
CA GLY A 70 -1.42 12.81 -3.54
C GLY A 70 -2.59 13.47 -4.29
N GLY A 71 -3.82 12.96 -4.15
CA GLY A 71 -5.02 13.56 -4.74
C GLY A 71 -5.27 13.20 -6.21
N PHE A 72 -4.72 12.08 -6.69
CA PHE A 72 -4.93 11.59 -8.06
C PHE A 72 -6.41 11.42 -8.42
N LEU A 73 -7.23 11.00 -7.45
CA LEU A 73 -8.69 10.90 -7.61
C LEU A 73 -9.34 12.24 -7.25
N THR A 74 -9.32 13.15 -8.22
CA THR A 74 -9.75 14.56 -8.07
C THR A 74 -11.20 14.73 -7.60
N GLU A 75 -12.10 13.81 -7.95
CA GLU A 75 -13.50 13.85 -7.50
C GLU A 75 -13.68 13.48 -6.03
N THR A 76 -12.81 12.61 -5.50
CA THR A 76 -12.86 12.15 -4.10
C THR A 76 -11.97 13.00 -3.18
N GLY A 77 -10.97 13.68 -3.76
CA GLY A 77 -9.98 14.46 -3.02
C GLY A 77 -8.92 13.57 -2.34
N PRO A 78 -8.00 14.19 -1.57
CA PRO A 78 -6.87 13.48 -0.95
C PRO A 78 -7.21 12.78 0.38
N ASN A 79 -8.42 13.00 0.91
CA ASN A 79 -8.83 12.54 2.24
C ASN A 79 -9.26 11.06 2.23
N TRP A 80 -8.31 10.18 1.96
CA TRP A 80 -8.52 8.74 2.00
C TRP A 80 -8.28 8.20 3.41
N GLU A 81 -9.25 7.45 3.93
CA GLU A 81 -9.09 6.61 5.12
C GLU A 81 -8.65 5.21 4.66
N VAL A 82 -7.58 4.67 5.26
CA VAL A 82 -7.02 3.38 4.86
C VAL A 82 -7.16 2.37 5.99
N ILE A 83 -8.03 1.39 5.75
CA ILE A 83 -8.33 0.32 6.69
C ILE A 83 -7.69 -0.97 6.17
N VAL A 84 -6.85 -1.59 7.01
CA VAL A 84 -6.17 -2.85 6.68
C VAL A 84 -6.74 -3.96 7.55
N THR A 85 -7.31 -4.98 6.92
CA THR A 85 -7.84 -6.16 7.63
C THR A 85 -7.32 -7.46 7.03
N ARG A 86 -7.34 -8.52 7.83
CA ARG A 86 -7.09 -9.89 7.37
C ARG A 86 -8.42 -10.64 7.39
N PRO A 87 -8.89 -11.18 6.25
CA PRO A 87 -10.22 -11.78 6.17
C PRO A 87 -10.41 -12.97 7.11
N GLY A 88 -9.37 -13.77 7.36
CA GLY A 88 -9.46 -14.92 8.28
C GLY A 88 -10.62 -15.86 7.92
N ASN A 89 -11.30 -16.39 8.95
CA ASN A 89 -12.50 -17.22 8.78
C ASN A 89 -13.80 -16.41 8.77
N ASN A 90 -13.78 -15.15 9.24
CA ASN A 90 -14.96 -14.27 9.35
C ASN A 90 -14.71 -12.93 8.63
N PRO A 91 -14.65 -12.91 7.29
CA PRO A 91 -14.18 -11.73 6.55
C PRO A 91 -15.02 -10.47 6.74
N VAL A 92 -16.34 -10.61 6.92
CA VAL A 92 -17.24 -9.47 7.11
C VAL A 92 -17.10 -8.89 8.52
N GLU A 93 -16.99 -9.75 9.53
CA GLU A 93 -16.79 -9.35 10.93
C GLU A 93 -15.44 -8.65 11.10
N ASN A 94 -14.36 -9.27 10.62
CA ASN A 94 -13.00 -8.69 10.70
C ASN A 94 -12.87 -7.37 9.93
N LEU A 95 -13.67 -7.17 8.88
CA LEU A 95 -13.73 -5.87 8.19
C LEU A 95 -14.51 -4.85 9.02
N GLY A 96 -15.65 -5.24 9.60
CA GLY A 96 -16.45 -4.38 10.47
C GLY A 96 -15.68 -3.90 11.70
N GLU A 97 -14.96 -4.81 12.37
CA GLU A 97 -14.08 -4.47 13.50
C GLU A 97 -12.99 -3.47 13.09
N ALA A 98 -12.29 -3.75 11.98
CA ALA A 98 -11.24 -2.86 11.48
C ALA A 98 -11.76 -1.45 11.09
N ILE A 99 -13.02 -1.34 10.67
CA ILE A 99 -13.66 -0.03 10.41
C ILE A 99 -14.00 0.69 11.72
N LEU A 100 -14.41 -0.03 12.77
CA LEU A 100 -14.78 0.57 14.06
C LEU A 100 -13.58 1.00 14.90
N GLU A 101 -12.44 0.32 14.75
CA GLU A 101 -11.18 0.65 15.43
C GLU A 101 -10.44 1.84 14.81
N HIS A 102 -10.84 2.25 13.61
CA HIS A 102 -10.26 3.37 12.87
C HIS A 102 -11.01 4.68 13.18
#